data_AF-A0A7Y5VL70-F1
#
_entry.id   AF-A0A7Y5VL70-F1
#
_cell.length_a   1.000
_cell.length_b   1.000
_cell.length_c   1.000
_cell.angle_alpha   90.00
_cell.angle_beta   90.00
_cell.angle_gamma   90.00
#
_symmetry.space_group_name_H-M   'P 1'
#
loop_
_entity.id
_entity.type
_entity.pdbx_description
1 polymer ?
#
loop_
_entity_poly.entity_id
_entity_poly.type
_entity_poly.pdbx_seq_one_letter_code
_entity_poly.pdbx_strand_id
1 'polypeptide(L)'
;MKIATQLPKGPQNGLVAIDRALVNNPEQPHIIVAEVDCKSVTTDTDTGDTEPTVRILHVEVITDRSGNWDMVRAAMDAAYRRRTGDNPLPFDLRTASGVFVGGGTLDADTGEVTDDTDGAA
;
A
#
# COMPACT_ATOMS: atom_id res chain seq x y z
N MET A 1 14.99 -8.06 -11.26
CA MET A 1 13.70 -7.72 -11.89
C MET A 1 13.88 -6.41 -12.63
N LYS A 2 13.56 -6.39 -13.94
CA LYS A 2 13.70 -5.21 -14.79
C LYS A 2 12.33 -4.70 -15.21
N ILE A 3 12.11 -3.38 -15.12
CA ILE A 3 11.00 -2.72 -15.79
C ILE A 3 11.52 -2.28 -17.17
N ALA A 4 10.80 -2.63 -18.23
CA ALA A 4 11.10 -2.12 -19.56
C ALA A 4 10.98 -0.59 -19.51
N THR A 5 12.08 0.08 -19.79
CA THR A 5 12.26 1.54 -19.68
C THR A 5 11.37 2.37 -20.61
N GLN A 6 10.45 1.73 -21.35
CA GLN A 6 9.58 2.38 -22.31
C GLN A 6 8.18 2.50 -21.76
N LEU A 7 7.75 3.75 -21.56
CA LEU A 7 6.35 4.09 -21.37
C LEU A 7 5.55 3.73 -22.64
N PRO A 8 4.24 3.45 -22.49
CA PRO A 8 3.37 3.28 -23.64
C PRO A 8 3.41 4.54 -24.53
N LYS A 9 3.22 4.35 -25.83
CA LYS A 9 3.16 5.47 -26.78
C LYS A 9 1.69 5.86 -26.99
N GLY A 10 1.45 7.16 -27.15
CA GLY A 10 0.11 7.66 -27.50
C GLY A 10 -0.84 7.74 -26.30
N PRO A 11 -2.16 7.55 -26.50
CA PRO A 11 -3.18 7.83 -25.49
C PRO A 11 -3.07 7.02 -24.19
N GLN A 12 -2.39 5.87 -24.20
CA GLN A 12 -2.18 5.02 -23.03
C GLN A 12 -1.12 5.58 -22.07
N ASN A 13 -0.50 6.72 -22.40
CA ASN A 13 0.43 7.45 -21.56
C ASN A 13 -0.24 8.71 -20.99
N GLY A 14 -0.90 8.55 -19.84
CA GLY A 14 -1.54 9.64 -19.10
C GLY A 14 -0.56 10.59 -18.40
N LEU A 15 0.77 10.36 -18.44
CA LEU A 15 1.73 11.20 -17.74
C LEU A 15 1.82 12.62 -18.30
N VAL A 16 1.42 12.85 -19.55
CA VAL A 16 1.37 14.21 -20.13
C VAL A 16 0.48 15.15 -19.31
N ALA A 17 -0.53 14.61 -18.62
CA ALA A 17 -1.44 15.39 -17.78
C ALA A 17 -0.75 16.03 -16.56
N ILE A 18 0.39 15.49 -16.11
CA ILE A 18 1.05 15.94 -14.87
C ILE A 18 2.27 16.83 -15.09
N ASP A 19 2.74 17.00 -16.33
CA ASP A 19 3.97 17.75 -16.65
C ASP A 19 4.00 19.14 -16.00
N ARG A 20 2.92 19.92 -16.14
CA ARG A 20 2.83 21.25 -15.51
C ARG A 20 2.78 21.17 -13.99
N ALA A 21 2.13 20.16 -13.44
CA ALA A 21 2.01 20.01 -11.99
C ALA A 21 3.37 19.66 -11.37
N LEU A 22 4.18 18.84 -12.03
CA LEU A 22 5.54 18.51 -11.60
C LEU A 22 6.48 19.71 -11.65
N VAL A 23 6.33 20.59 -12.64
CA VAL A 23 7.12 21.85 -12.71
C VAL A 23 6.70 22.82 -11.62
N ASN A 24 5.39 22.98 -11.40
CA ASN A 24 4.86 23.99 -10.49
C ASN A 24 4.89 23.55 -9.02
N ASN A 25 4.82 22.25 -8.75
CA ASN A 25 4.72 21.68 -7.41
C ASN A 25 5.61 20.43 -7.25
N PRO A 26 6.93 20.54 -7.45
CA PRO A 26 7.82 19.38 -7.50
C PRO A 26 7.89 18.57 -6.19
N GLU A 27 7.59 19.20 -5.06
CA GLU A 27 7.60 18.53 -3.75
C GLU A 27 6.28 17.83 -3.41
N GLN A 28 5.22 18.09 -4.18
CA GLN A 28 3.95 17.44 -3.92
C GLN A 28 3.98 16.00 -4.44
N PRO A 29 3.54 15.02 -3.63
CA PRO A 29 3.43 13.66 -4.11
C PRO A 29 2.38 13.60 -5.22
N HIS A 30 2.55 12.65 -6.13
CA HIS A 30 1.61 12.36 -7.20
C HIS A 30 1.39 10.85 -7.28
N ILE A 31 0.14 10.44 -7.48
CA ILE A 31 -0.23 9.04 -7.57
C ILE A 31 -0.38 8.67 -9.05
N ILE A 32 0.41 7.68 -9.46
CA ILE A 32 0.40 7.11 -10.81
C ILE A 32 0.03 5.64 -10.67
N VAL A 33 -0.94 5.19 -11.46
CA VAL A 33 -1.34 3.78 -11.54
C VAL A 33 -0.93 3.24 -12.90
N ALA A 34 -0.32 2.07 -12.93
CA ALA A 34 0.14 1.42 -14.15
C ALA A 34 -0.40 0.00 -14.25
N GLU A 35 -0.92 -0.34 -15.43
CA GLU A 35 -1.21 -1.72 -15.83
C GLU A 35 0.03 -2.32 -16.49
N VAL A 36 0.41 -3.53 -16.08
CA VAL A 36 1.64 -4.17 -16.53
C VAL A 36 1.46 -5.65 -16.90
N ASP A 37 2.29 -6.12 -17.82
CA ASP A 37 2.44 -7.55 -18.15
C ASP A 37 3.91 -7.99 -18.19
N CYS A 38 4.14 -9.29 -18.40
CA CYS A 38 5.49 -9.81 -18.59
C CYS A 38 5.86 -9.77 -20.07
N LYS A 39 6.87 -8.96 -20.42
CA LYS A 39 7.39 -8.86 -21.79
C LYS A 39 8.25 -10.06 -22.17
N SER A 40 9.13 -10.46 -21.26
CA SER A 40 10.08 -11.53 -21.48
C SER A 40 10.57 -12.07 -20.15
N VAL A 41 11.01 -13.32 -20.14
CA VAL A 41 11.67 -13.95 -19.01
C VAL A 41 13.02 -14.42 -19.49
N THR A 42 14.08 -14.00 -18.80
CA THR A 42 15.45 -14.44 -19.10
C THR A 42 15.90 -15.36 -17.99
N THR A 43 16.38 -16.55 -18.33
CA THR A 43 16.93 -17.50 -17.36
C THR A 43 18.42 -17.66 -17.63
N ASP A 44 19.23 -17.46 -16.60
CA ASP A 44 20.64 -17.83 -16.59
C ASP A 44 20.75 -19.35 -16.55
N THR A 45 21.42 -19.94 -17.54
CA THR A 45 21.52 -21.41 -17.66
C THR A 45 22.55 -22.01 -16.72
N ASP A 46 23.47 -21.21 -16.20
CA ASP A 46 24.53 -21.65 -15.29
C ASP A 46 24.07 -21.57 -13.83
N THR A 47 23.30 -20.52 -13.46
CA THR A 47 22.79 -20.34 -12.09
C THR A 47 21.34 -20.78 -11.91
N GLY A 48 20.56 -20.88 -12.99
CA GLY A 48 19.11 -21.09 -12.94
C GLY A 48 18.31 -19.82 -12.60
N ASP A 49 18.97 -18.68 -12.38
CA ASP A 49 18.30 -17.46 -11.99
C ASP A 49 17.37 -16.96 -13.09
N THR A 50 16.12 -16.73 -12.72
CA THR A 50 15.09 -16.29 -13.66
C THR A 50 14.72 -14.83 -13.40
N GLU A 51 14.99 -13.98 -14.38
CA GLU A 51 14.71 -12.55 -14.33
C GLU A 51 13.58 -12.16 -15.30
N PRO A 52 12.36 -11.86 -14.78
CA PRO A 52 11.29 -11.33 -15.61
C PRO A 52 11.52 -9.84 -15.94
N THR A 53 11.15 -9.49 -17.17
CA THR A 53 11.07 -8.10 -17.66
C THR A 53 9.60 -7.70 -17.76
N VAL A 54 9.24 -6.65 -17.03
CA VAL A 54 7.87 -6.09 -16.98
C VAL A 54 7.69 -5.08 -18.11
N ARG A 55 6.53 -5.07 -18.77
CA ARG A 55 6.12 -4.02 -19.71
C ARG A 55 4.90 -3.28 -19.16
N ILE A 56 4.90 -1.95 -19.30
CA ILE A 56 3.76 -1.10 -18.97
C ILE A 56 2.84 -1.05 -20.19
N LEU A 57 1.58 -1.45 -20.00
CA LEU A 57 0.53 -1.42 -21.03
C LEU A 57 -0.19 -0.07 -21.03
N HIS A 58 -0.46 0.43 -19.84
CA HIS A 58 -1.22 1.66 -19.61
C HIS A 58 -0.69 2.34 -18.35
N VAL A 59 -0.66 3.68 -18.36
CA VAL A 59 -0.35 4.47 -17.17
C VAL A 59 -1.28 5.67 -17.10
N GLU A 60 -1.85 5.91 -15.92
CA GLU A 60 -2.76 7.03 -15.68
C GLU A 60 -2.40 7.75 -14.38
N VAL A 61 -2.55 9.07 -14.40
CA VAL A 61 -2.33 9.93 -13.23
C VAL A 61 -3.65 10.14 -12.53
N ILE A 62 -3.70 9.86 -11.24
CA ILE A 62 -4.89 10.18 -10.45
C ILE A 62 -4.81 11.66 -10.07
N THR A 63 -5.53 12.52 -10.79
CA THR A 63 -5.51 13.97 -10.55
C THR A 63 -6.51 14.41 -9.47
N ASP A 64 -7.57 13.64 -9.26
CA ASP A 64 -8.63 13.95 -8.31
C ASP A 64 -8.24 13.59 -6.87
N ARG A 65 -7.88 14.62 -6.10
CA ARG A 65 -7.52 14.52 -4.68
C ARG A 65 -8.72 14.34 -3.74
N SER A 66 -9.95 14.53 -4.21
CA SER A 66 -11.13 14.62 -3.34
C SER A 66 -11.74 13.26 -2.95
N GLY A 67 -11.27 12.15 -3.53
CA GLY A 67 -11.67 10.81 -3.06
C GLY A 67 -10.90 9.64 -3.67
N ASN A 68 -10.50 9.75 -4.94
CA ASN A 68 -9.77 8.66 -5.60
C ASN A 68 -8.38 8.41 -4.98
N TRP A 69 -7.75 9.44 -4.41
CA TRP A 69 -6.45 9.33 -3.76
C TRP A 69 -6.45 8.40 -2.55
N ASP A 70 -7.41 8.58 -1.65
CA ASP A 70 -7.47 7.80 -0.41
C ASP A 70 -7.75 6.33 -0.72
N MET A 71 -8.64 6.07 -1.68
CA MET A 71 -8.91 4.71 -2.16
C MET A 71 -7.66 4.04 -2.74
N VAL A 72 -6.92 4.73 -3.62
CA VAL A 72 -5.71 4.16 -4.23
C VAL A 72 -4.62 3.96 -3.18
N ARG A 73 -4.47 4.90 -2.24
CA ARG A 73 -3.49 4.77 -1.15
C ARG A 73 -3.84 3.60 -0.23
N ALA A 74 -5.11 3.44 0.14
CA ALA A 74 -5.57 2.29 0.91
C ALA A 74 -5.30 0.96 0.19
N ALA A 75 -5.51 0.92 -1.14
CA ALA A 75 -5.20 -0.25 -1.95
C ALA A 75 -3.69 -0.55 -1.99
N MET A 76 -2.84 0.47 -2.13
CA MET A 76 -1.38 0.35 -2.08
C MET A 76 -0.91 -0.15 -0.71
N ASP A 77 -1.43 0.40 0.38
CA ASP A 77 -1.09 -0.01 1.74
C ASP A 77 -1.49 -1.48 1.97
N ALA A 78 -2.70 -1.88 1.54
CA ALA A 78 -3.13 -3.27 1.62
C ALA A 78 -2.23 -4.21 0.81
N ALA A 79 -1.80 -3.81 -0.40
CA ALA A 79 -0.87 -4.60 -1.22
C ALA A 79 0.52 -4.69 -0.58
N TYR A 80 1.01 -3.60 0.00
CA TYR A 80 2.28 -3.56 0.73
C TYR A 80 2.26 -4.55 1.91
N ARG A 81 1.24 -4.46 2.77
CA ARG A 81 1.07 -5.30 3.95
C ARG A 81 1.02 -6.78 3.61
N ARG A 82 0.23 -7.15 2.59
CA ARG A 82 0.18 -8.54 2.11
C ARG A 82 1.55 -9.05 1.66
N ARG A 83 2.36 -8.19 1.02
CA ARG A 83 3.67 -8.55 0.50
C ARG A 83 4.74 -8.65 1.60
N THR A 84 4.68 -7.80 2.60
CA THR A 84 5.68 -7.75 3.67
C THR A 84 5.32 -8.62 4.89
N GLY A 85 4.07 -9.08 4.98
CA GLY A 85 3.55 -9.73 6.18
C GLY A 85 3.33 -8.76 7.34
N ASP A 86 3.45 -7.45 7.10
CA ASP A 86 3.26 -6.40 8.08
C ASP A 86 1.75 -6.19 8.30
N ASN A 87 1.17 -7.00 9.17
CA ASN A 87 -0.21 -6.86 9.62
C ASN A 87 -0.22 -6.00 10.90
N PRO A 88 -0.55 -4.70 10.82
CA PRO A 88 -0.79 -3.93 12.03
C PRO A 88 -1.95 -4.57 12.80
N LEU A 89 -1.86 -4.55 14.13
CA LEU A 89 -2.90 -5.06 15.01
C LEU A 89 -4.26 -4.41 14.64
N PRO A 90 -5.37 -5.17 14.60
CA PRO A 90 -6.66 -4.72 14.05
C PRO A 90 -7.41 -3.68 14.91
N PHE A 91 -6.70 -2.89 15.73
CA PHE A 91 -7.27 -1.82 16.53
C PHE A 91 -6.21 -0.74 16.80
N ASP A 92 -6.62 0.52 16.69
CA ASP A 92 -5.88 1.62 17.29
C ASP A 92 -6.12 1.54 18.81
N LEU A 93 -5.07 1.30 19.59
CA LEU A 93 -5.11 1.26 21.05
C LEU A 93 -5.69 2.55 21.66
N ARG A 94 -5.70 3.67 20.91
CA ARG A 94 -6.29 4.94 21.35
C ARG A 94 -7.80 5.01 21.18
N THR A 95 -8.40 4.13 20.35
CA THR A 95 -9.86 4.04 20.13
C THR A 95 -10.44 2.76 20.75
N ALA A 96 -9.59 1.87 21.24
CA ALA A 96 -10.00 0.57 21.75
C ALA A 96 -10.40 0.66 23.23
N SER A 97 -11.56 1.25 23.50
CA SER A 97 -12.26 1.01 24.76
C SER A 97 -12.70 -0.46 24.77
N GLY A 98 -12.13 -1.29 25.65
CA GLY A 98 -12.54 -2.68 25.85
C GLY A 98 -11.72 -3.77 25.15
N VAL A 99 -10.41 -3.59 24.98
CA VAL A 99 -9.53 -4.73 24.63
C VAL A 99 -9.45 -5.69 25.81
N PHE A 100 -10.01 -6.88 25.66
CA PHE A 100 -9.80 -7.99 26.60
C PHE A 100 -8.39 -8.56 26.40
N VAL A 101 -7.47 -8.19 27.29
CA VAL A 101 -6.15 -8.81 27.41
C VAL A 101 -6.27 -9.88 28.49
N GLY A 102 -6.25 -11.15 28.09
CA GLY A 102 -6.25 -12.35 28.93
C GLY A 102 -6.61 -12.14 30.41
N GLY A 103 -7.89 -12.28 30.75
CA GLY A 103 -8.41 -12.32 32.13
C GLY A 103 -9.03 -11.03 32.64
N GLY A 104 -8.52 -9.86 32.25
CA GLY A 104 -8.96 -8.58 32.79
C GLY A 104 -9.51 -7.59 31.75
N THR A 105 -10.24 -6.59 32.24
CA THR A 105 -10.65 -5.42 31.44
C THR A 105 -9.64 -4.29 31.67
N LEU A 106 -9.09 -3.73 30.58
CA LEU A 106 -8.21 -2.57 30.64
C LEU A 106 -9.04 -1.29 30.42
N ASP A 107 -8.98 -0.37 31.37
CA ASP A 107 -9.52 0.98 31.19
C ASP A 107 -8.54 1.81 30.35
N ALA A 108 -8.99 2.28 29.18
CA ALA A 108 -8.15 2.98 28.22
C ALA A 108 -7.87 4.45 28.60
N ASP A 109 -8.64 5.04 29.50
CA ASP A 109 -8.46 6.41 29.95
C ASP A 109 -7.50 6.50 31.14
N THR A 110 -7.42 5.44 31.95
CA THR A 110 -6.61 5.39 33.17
C THR A 110 -5.44 4.41 33.13
N GLY A 111 -5.49 3.39 32.26
CA GLY A 111 -4.48 2.34 32.12
C GLY A 111 -4.55 1.24 33.19
N GLU A 112 -5.62 1.21 33.99
CA GLU A 112 -5.81 0.20 35.05
C GLU A 112 -6.38 -1.11 34.50
N VAL A 113 -5.93 -2.25 35.04
CA VAL A 113 -6.45 -3.60 34.74
C VAL A 113 -7.28 -4.07 35.92
N THR A 114 -8.57 -4.36 35.71
CA THR A 114 -9.42 -5.03 36.71
C THR A 114 -9.59 -6.51 36.34
N ASP A 115 -9.42 -7.39 37.32
CA ASP A 115 -9.54 -8.85 37.18
C ASP A 115 -10.79 -9.31 37.94
N ASP A 116 -11.71 -10.00 37.26
CA ASP A 116 -13.05 -10.33 37.79
C ASP A 116 -13.02 -11.62 38.64
N THR A 117 -12.00 -11.76 39.49
CA THR A 117 -11.86 -12.88 40.44
C THR A 117 -12.04 -12.42 41.88
N ASP A 118 -13.19 -11.85 42.20
CA ASP A 118 -13.65 -11.80 43.60
C ASP A 118 -15.19 -11.89 43.66
N GLY A 119 -15.69 -13.12 43.56
CA GLY A 119 -17.11 -13.41 43.50
C GLY A 119 -17.44 -14.89 43.67
N ALA A 120 -16.74 -15.58 44.58
CA ALA A 120 -17.12 -16.91 45.04
C ALA A 120 -16.76 -17.11 46.52
N ALA A 121 -17.66 -16.68 47.41
CA ALA A 121 -17.85 -17.23 48.75
C ALA A 121 -19.28 -16.92 49.23
#